data_AF-A0A1C6G8Y3-F1
#
_entry.id   AF-A0A1C6G8Y3-F1
#
_cell.length_a   1.000
_cell.length_b   1.000
_cell.length_c   1.000
_cell.angle_alpha   90.00
_cell.angle_beta   90.00
_cell.angle_gamma   90.00
#
_symmetry.space_group_name_H-M   'P 1'
#
loop_
_entity.id
_entity.type
_entity.pdbx_description
1 polymer ?
#
loop_
_entity_poly.entity_id
_entity_poly.type
_entity_poly.pdbx_seq_one_letter_code
_entity_poly.pdbx_strand_id
1 'polypeptide(L)'
;MNDIGFAIRMNQGADAKKFKFIYELMINEALEKNKDLKLVLGEPFLFKITNNTPELGRDIVRDWDVWNGQLTERRQIVKELADKYNAVFVPYFEKFQEALKIAPPEHWSVDCIHATNAGHEIMARAWLECVTKAGFIEE
;
A
#
# COMPACT_ATOMS: atom_id res chain seq x y z
N MET A 1 4.58 1.63 3.64
CA MET A 1 5.69 0.72 4.02
C MET A 1 6.78 1.43 4.81
N ASN A 2 7.26 2.60 4.38
CA ASN A 2 8.31 3.33 5.07
C ASN A 2 7.98 3.69 6.54
N ASP A 3 6.74 4.08 6.85
CA ASP A 3 6.31 4.36 8.23
C ASP A 3 6.50 3.17 9.18
N ILE A 4 6.30 1.95 8.67
CA ILE A 4 6.47 0.70 9.40
C ILE A 4 7.95 0.32 9.43
N GLY A 5 8.61 0.35 8.27
CA GLY A 5 9.99 -0.08 8.14
C GLY A 5 10.98 0.77 8.92
N PHE A 6 10.84 2.09 8.90
CA PHE A 6 11.68 2.96 9.70
C PHE A 6 11.33 2.91 11.20
N ALA A 7 10.08 2.64 11.57
CA ALA A 7 9.72 2.38 12.97
C ALA A 7 10.44 1.13 13.49
N ILE A 8 10.36 0.01 12.76
CA ILE A 8 10.96 -1.27 13.18
C ILE A 8 12.50 -1.22 13.15
N ARG A 9 13.08 -0.66 12.07
CA ARG A 9 14.54 -0.74 11.83
C ARG A 9 15.34 0.35 12.53
N MET A 10 14.75 1.53 12.72
CA MET A 10 15.48 2.73 13.14
C MET A 10 14.85 3.43 14.34
N ASN A 11 13.72 2.93 14.85
CA ASN A 11 12.89 3.64 15.83
C ASN A 11 12.49 5.06 15.35
N GLN A 12 12.33 5.22 14.04
CA GLN A 12 12.08 6.47 13.34
C GLN A 12 10.92 6.33 12.35
N GLY A 13 9.72 6.00 12.84
CA GLY A 13 8.54 5.90 11.97
C GLY A 13 7.30 6.50 12.60
N ALA A 14 6.14 6.11 12.08
CA ALA A 14 4.86 6.51 12.61
C ALA A 14 4.09 5.28 13.09
N ASP A 15 3.68 5.31 14.36
CA ASP A 15 2.65 4.38 14.84
C ASP A 15 1.33 4.59 14.06
N ALA A 16 0.36 3.69 14.25
CA ALA A 16 -0.90 3.74 13.51
C ALA A 16 -1.64 5.08 13.70
N LYS A 17 -1.63 5.62 14.93
CA LYS A 17 -2.30 6.87 15.28
C LYS A 17 -1.65 8.06 14.59
N LYS A 18 -0.32 8.15 14.63
CA LYS A 18 0.47 9.21 13.99
C LYS A 18 0.38 9.12 12.47
N PHE A 19 0.41 7.91 11.90
CA PHE A 19 0.21 7.69 10.48
C PHE A 19 -1.15 8.22 10.02
N LYS A 20 -2.24 7.84 10.71
CA LYS A 20 -3.60 8.33 10.41
C LYS A 20 -3.66 9.85 10.48
N PHE A 21 -3.18 10.44 11.57
CA PHE A 21 -3.19 11.89 11.77
C PHE A 21 -2.45 12.64 10.66
N ILE A 22 -1.24 12.22 10.30
CA ILE A 22 -0.44 12.90 9.27
C ILE A 22 -1.07 12.72 7.88
N TYR A 23 -1.54 11.51 7.55
CA TYR A 23 -2.17 11.26 6.26
C TYR A 23 -3.46 12.09 6.10
N GLU A 24 -4.28 12.11 7.15
CA GLU A 24 -5.48 12.93 7.18
C GLU A 24 -5.17 14.43 7.05
N LEU A 25 -4.13 14.93 7.75
CA LEU A 25 -3.66 16.30 7.61
C LEU A 25 -3.28 16.63 6.15
N MET A 26 -2.50 15.78 5.49
CA MET A 26 -2.10 15.99 4.10
C MET A 26 -3.30 16.04 3.14
N ILE A 27 -4.31 15.19 3.35
CA ILE A 27 -5.55 15.19 2.55
C ILE A 27 -6.31 16.51 2.77
N ASN A 28 -6.46 16.94 4.02
CA ASN A 28 -7.15 18.20 4.34
C ASN A 28 -6.43 19.40 3.71
N GLU A 29 -5.11 19.51 3.87
CA GLU A 29 -4.32 20.60 3.28
C GLU A 29 -4.44 20.63 1.75
N ALA A 30 -4.44 19.46 1.10
CA ALA A 30 -4.64 19.36 -0.35
C ALA A 30 -6.03 19.85 -0.79
N LEU A 31 -7.09 19.43 -0.08
CA LEU A 31 -8.47 19.83 -0.36
C LEU A 31 -8.76 21.30 -0.04
N GLU A 32 -8.09 21.87 0.97
CA GLU A 32 -8.14 23.30 1.27
C GLU A 32 -7.62 24.14 0.10
N LYS A 33 -6.59 23.65 -0.61
CA LYS A 33 -6.03 24.32 -1.80
C LYS A 33 -6.84 24.06 -3.06
N ASN A 34 -7.44 22.87 -3.20
CA ASN A 34 -8.30 22.53 -4.31
C ASN A 34 -9.46 21.63 -3.86
N LYS A 35 -10.65 22.21 -3.73
CA LYS A 35 -11.85 21.48 -3.29
C LYS A 35 -12.36 20.44 -4.29
N ASP A 36 -11.99 20.60 -5.57
CA ASP A 36 -12.39 19.70 -6.65
C ASP A 36 -11.32 18.61 -6.92
N LEU A 37 -10.33 18.49 -6.03
CA LEU A 37 -9.26 17.51 -6.17
C LEU A 37 -9.82 16.08 -6.12
N LYS A 38 -9.62 15.35 -7.22
CA LYS A 38 -9.90 13.92 -7.30
C LYS A 38 -8.81 13.14 -6.55
N LEU A 39 -9.20 12.44 -5.49
CA LEU A 39 -8.28 11.68 -4.64
C LEU A 39 -8.31 10.19 -4.98
N VAL A 40 -7.12 9.58 -5.09
CA VAL A 40 -6.95 8.13 -5.26
C VAL A 40 -5.95 7.63 -4.23
N LEU A 41 -6.38 6.76 -3.33
CA LEU A 41 -5.59 6.22 -2.24
C LEU A 41 -5.26 4.75 -2.51
N GLY A 42 -3.98 4.45 -2.67
CA GLY A 42 -3.49 3.09 -2.85
C GLY A 42 -3.31 2.35 -1.53
N GLU A 43 -3.87 1.15 -1.42
CA GLU A 43 -3.70 0.29 -0.24
C GLU A 43 -2.23 -0.15 -0.09
N PRO A 44 -1.59 0.02 1.08
CA PRO A 44 -0.21 -0.45 1.25
C PRO A 44 -0.15 -1.99 1.22
N PHE A 45 0.92 -2.54 0.63
CA PHE A 45 1.13 -3.98 0.46
C PHE A 45 2.54 -4.41 0.89
N LEU A 46 2.74 -5.71 1.07
CA LEU A 46 4.00 -6.35 1.43
C LEU A 46 3.98 -7.81 0.97
N PHE A 47 5.15 -8.35 0.61
CA PHE A 47 5.32 -9.74 0.20
C PHE A 47 6.17 -10.53 1.20
N LYS A 48 5.96 -11.85 1.25
CA LYS A 48 6.77 -12.78 2.03
C LYS A 48 7.60 -13.67 1.11
N ILE A 49 8.81 -13.23 0.74
CA ILE A 49 9.72 -13.98 -0.14
C ILE A 49 10.58 -14.94 0.70
N THR A 50 10.17 -16.20 0.84
CA THR A 50 10.92 -17.20 1.64
C THR A 50 12.00 -17.94 0.84
N ASN A 51 11.88 -17.98 -0.49
CA ASN A 51 12.89 -18.57 -1.36
C ASN A 51 13.87 -17.49 -1.80
N ASN A 52 15.16 -17.68 -1.52
CA ASN A 52 16.21 -16.70 -1.84
C ASN A 52 15.91 -15.29 -1.29
N THR A 53 15.51 -15.21 0.00
CA THR A 53 15.13 -13.95 0.63
C THR A 53 16.19 -12.85 0.43
N PRO A 54 15.81 -11.73 -0.22
CA PRO A 54 16.69 -10.59 -0.41
C PRO A 54 17.16 -10.01 0.92
N GLU A 55 18.35 -9.40 0.97
CA GLU A 55 18.94 -8.88 2.20
C GLU A 55 18.01 -7.90 2.93
N LEU A 56 17.42 -6.96 2.18
CA LEU A 56 16.45 -5.98 2.70
C LEU A 56 15.11 -6.59 3.11
N GLY A 57 14.84 -7.85 2.75
CA GLY A 57 13.61 -8.58 3.09
C GLY A 57 13.77 -9.56 4.26
N ARG A 58 14.99 -9.78 4.77
CA ARG A 58 15.26 -10.82 5.78
C ARG A 58 14.51 -10.60 7.09
N ASP A 59 14.48 -9.36 7.57
CA ASP A 59 13.75 -8.99 8.79
C ASP A 59 12.24 -9.07 8.59
N ILE A 60 11.74 -8.70 7.40
CA ILE A 60 10.33 -8.86 7.03
C ILE A 60 9.90 -10.32 7.09
N VAL A 61 10.70 -11.23 6.53
CA VAL A 61 10.36 -12.66 6.50
C VAL A 61 10.50 -13.30 7.88
N ARG A 62 11.56 -12.94 8.63
CA ARG A 62 11.80 -13.42 10.00
C ARG A 62 10.69 -12.99 10.95
N ASP A 63 10.30 -11.72 10.90
CA ASP A 63 9.36 -11.11 11.85
C ASP A 63 7.99 -10.85 11.18
N TRP A 64 7.57 -11.75 10.29
CA TRP A 64 6.41 -11.55 9.40
C TRP A 64 5.15 -11.09 10.12
N ASP A 65 4.82 -11.68 11.28
CA ASP A 65 3.59 -11.34 11.99
C ASP A 65 3.61 -9.91 12.54
N VAL A 66 4.79 -9.40 12.91
CA VAL A 66 4.97 -8.01 13.34
C VAL A 66 4.74 -7.07 12.16
N TRP A 67 5.42 -7.33 11.03
CA TRP A 67 5.32 -6.51 9.84
C TRP A 67 3.90 -6.52 9.25
N ASN A 68 3.32 -7.71 9.09
CA ASN A 68 1.99 -7.87 8.53
C ASN A 68 0.89 -7.36 9.48
N GLY A 69 1.08 -7.47 10.80
CA GLY A 69 0.21 -6.87 11.79
C GLY A 69 0.17 -5.34 11.66
N GLN A 70 1.34 -4.69 11.66
CA GLN A 70 1.45 -3.24 11.45
C GLN A 70 0.86 -2.83 10.08
N LEU A 71 1.12 -3.59 9.02
CA LEU A 71 0.58 -3.32 7.69
C LEU A 71 -0.96 -3.39 7.68
N THR A 72 -1.54 -4.38 8.34
CA THR A 72 -3.00 -4.56 8.42
C THR A 72 -3.67 -3.36 9.06
N GLU A 73 -3.09 -2.80 10.13
CA GLU A 73 -3.57 -1.54 10.71
C GLU A 73 -3.52 -0.39 9.71
N ARG A 74 -2.42 -0.26 8.93
CA ARG A 74 -2.29 0.83 7.94
C ARG A 74 -3.25 0.66 6.77
N ARG A 75 -3.50 -0.57 6.30
CA ARG A 75 -4.49 -0.86 5.25
C ARG A 75 -5.89 -0.42 5.69
N GLN A 76 -6.28 -0.76 6.91
CA GLN A 76 -7.55 -0.34 7.48
C GLN A 76 -7.67 1.20 7.57
N ILE A 77 -6.61 1.89 8.01
CA ILE A 77 -6.57 3.35 8.05
C ILE A 77 -6.73 3.96 6.65
N VAL A 78 -6.00 3.46 5.65
CA VAL A 78 -6.09 4.00 4.28
C VAL A 78 -7.50 3.81 3.70
N LYS A 79 -8.12 2.66 3.96
CA LYS A 79 -9.51 2.41 3.58
C LYS A 79 -10.48 3.37 4.27
N GLU A 80 -10.37 3.55 5.59
CA GLU A 80 -11.20 4.51 6.34
C GLU A 80 -11.05 5.95 5.84
N LEU A 81 -9.82 6.37 5.50
CA LEU A 81 -9.57 7.69 4.94
C LEU A 81 -10.17 7.81 3.53
N ALA A 82 -10.05 6.78 2.71
CA ALA A 82 -10.69 6.79 1.39
C ALA A 82 -12.20 6.96 1.50
N ASP A 83 -12.85 6.18 2.38
CA ASP A 83 -14.28 6.29 2.66
C ASP A 83 -14.66 7.68 3.20
N LYS A 84 -13.90 8.20 4.19
CA LYS A 84 -14.16 9.50 4.82
C LYS A 84 -14.12 10.66 3.82
N TYR A 85 -13.17 10.62 2.88
CA TYR A 85 -12.93 11.71 1.94
C TYR A 85 -13.56 11.47 0.57
N ASN A 86 -14.41 10.45 0.44
CA ASN A 86 -15.00 10.02 -0.84
C ASN A 86 -13.94 9.89 -1.95
N ALA A 87 -12.79 9.34 -1.58
CA ALA A 87 -11.69 9.09 -2.49
C ALA A 87 -11.78 7.68 -3.08
N VAL A 88 -11.17 7.49 -4.25
CA VAL A 88 -11.05 6.16 -4.84
C VAL A 88 -10.04 5.33 -4.06
N PHE A 89 -10.44 4.18 -3.56
CA PHE A 89 -9.54 3.21 -2.93
C PHE A 89 -9.05 2.17 -3.95
N VAL A 90 -7.74 1.94 -4.03
CA VAL A 90 -7.16 0.91 -4.90
C VAL A 90 -6.70 -0.28 -4.06
N PRO A 91 -7.38 -1.45 -4.13
CA PRO A 91 -7.18 -2.59 -3.22
C PRO A 91 -5.99 -3.47 -3.66
N TYR A 92 -4.77 -2.94 -3.58
CA TYR A 92 -3.58 -3.67 -4.03
C TYR A 92 -3.37 -5.00 -3.29
N PHE A 93 -3.77 -5.13 -2.02
CA PHE A 93 -3.60 -6.39 -1.29
C PHE A 93 -4.41 -7.51 -1.95
N GLU A 94 -5.70 -7.28 -2.20
CA GLU A 94 -6.58 -8.28 -2.84
C GLU A 94 -6.06 -8.66 -4.23
N LYS A 95 -5.63 -7.68 -5.02
CA LYS A 95 -5.06 -7.91 -6.35
C LYS A 95 -3.79 -8.77 -6.30
N PHE A 96 -2.93 -8.54 -5.30
CA PHE A 96 -1.74 -9.37 -5.11
C PHE A 96 -2.06 -10.75 -4.51
N GLN A 97 -3.09 -10.92 -3.69
CA GLN A 97 -3.52 -12.25 -3.24
C GLN A 97 -3.97 -13.12 -4.42
N GLU A 98 -4.64 -12.54 -5.42
CA GLU A 98 -4.98 -13.24 -6.65
C GLU A 98 -3.74 -13.54 -7.50
N ALA A 99 -2.82 -12.57 -7.65
CA ALA A 99 -1.57 -12.76 -8.39
C ALA A 99 -0.68 -13.88 -7.79
N LEU A 100 -0.66 -14.02 -6.46
CA LEU A 100 0.10 -15.06 -5.76
C LEU A 100 -0.42 -16.48 -6.01
N LYS A 101 -1.64 -16.65 -6.55
CA LYS A 101 -2.14 -17.96 -7.03
C LYS A 101 -1.52 -18.38 -8.36
N ILE A 102 -0.92 -17.44 -9.09
CA ILE A 102 -0.40 -17.62 -10.45
C ILE A 102 1.13 -17.77 -10.45
N ALA A 103 1.83 -16.94 -9.67
CA ALA A 103 3.29 -16.94 -9.60
C ALA A 103 3.78 -16.64 -8.17
N PRO A 104 5.00 -17.10 -7.80
CA PRO A 104 5.53 -16.93 -6.44
C PRO A 104 5.86 -15.45 -6.13
N PRO A 105 6.01 -15.07 -4.84
CA PRO A 105 6.18 -13.67 -4.44
C PRO A 105 7.39 -12.96 -5.07
N GLU A 106 8.49 -13.66 -5.32
CA GLU A 106 9.68 -13.14 -6.01
C GLU A 106 9.45 -12.78 -7.49
N HIS A 107 8.35 -13.26 -8.11
CA HIS A 107 7.94 -12.80 -9.42
C HIS A 107 7.36 -11.38 -9.38
N TRP A 108 6.67 -11.05 -8.29
CA TRP A 108 5.91 -9.80 -8.13
C TRP A 108 6.70 -8.72 -7.39
N SER A 109 7.67 -9.10 -6.56
CA SER A 109 8.45 -8.18 -5.74
C SER A 109 9.95 -8.48 -5.75
N VAL A 110 10.75 -7.41 -5.72
CA VAL A 110 12.21 -7.45 -5.71
C VAL A 110 12.78 -7.79 -4.33
N ASP A 111 12.20 -7.22 -3.27
CA ASP A 111 12.81 -7.20 -1.93
C ASP A 111 11.79 -7.28 -0.78
N CYS A 112 10.63 -7.88 -1.04
CA CYS A 112 9.44 -7.92 -0.19
C CYS A 112 8.64 -6.61 -0.15
N ILE A 113 9.19 -5.47 -0.56
CA ILE A 113 8.53 -4.15 -0.54
C ILE A 113 8.24 -3.65 -1.95
N HIS A 114 9.27 -3.59 -2.79
CA HIS A 114 9.20 -2.97 -4.11
C HIS A 114 8.71 -3.98 -5.13
N ALA A 115 7.76 -3.56 -5.98
CA ALA A 115 7.24 -4.40 -7.04
C ALA A 115 8.26 -4.57 -8.18
N THR A 116 8.23 -5.71 -8.86
CA THR A 116 8.89 -5.90 -10.16
C THR A 116 8.06 -5.24 -11.28
N ASN A 117 8.53 -5.27 -12.52
CA ASN A 117 7.71 -4.84 -13.67
C ASN A 117 6.36 -5.59 -13.74
N ALA A 118 6.34 -6.89 -13.44
CA ALA A 118 5.11 -7.68 -13.38
C ALA A 118 4.20 -7.22 -12.24
N GLY A 119 4.76 -6.91 -11.06
CA GLY A 119 3.99 -6.35 -9.95
C GLY A 119 3.44 -4.95 -10.24
N HIS A 120 4.23 -4.10 -10.90
CA HIS A 120 3.80 -2.77 -11.34
C HIS A 120 2.64 -2.84 -12.35
N GLU A 121 2.61 -3.85 -13.21
CA GLU A 121 1.52 -4.06 -14.17
C GLU A 121 0.19 -4.36 -13.45
N ILE A 122 0.21 -5.24 -12.44
CA ILE A 122 -0.96 -5.52 -11.59
C ILE A 122 -1.46 -4.23 -10.91
N MET A 123 -0.55 -3.43 -10.36
CA MET A 123 -0.90 -2.16 -9.73
C MET A 123 -1.52 -1.17 -10.73
N ALA A 124 -0.93 -1.05 -11.92
CA ALA A 124 -1.41 -0.14 -12.96
C ALA A 124 -2.83 -0.53 -13.44
N ARG A 125 -3.08 -1.83 -13.68
CA ARG A 125 -4.42 -2.32 -14.04
C ARG A 125 -5.44 -2.06 -12.95
N ALA A 126 -5.08 -2.35 -11.70
CA ALA A 126 -5.96 -2.13 -10.56
C ALA A 126 -6.31 -0.63 -10.40
N TRP A 127 -5.31 0.24 -10.55
CA TRP A 127 -5.51 1.68 -10.49
C TRP A 127 -6.44 2.14 -11.61
N LEU A 128 -6.16 1.74 -12.86
CA LEU A 128 -6.96 2.08 -14.04
C LEU A 128 -8.42 1.63 -13.88
N GLU A 129 -8.64 0.38 -13.49
CA GLU A 129 -9.97 -0.16 -13.21
C GLU A 129 -10.73 0.70 -12.18
N CYS A 130 -10.09 1.05 -11.08
CA CYS A 130 -10.70 1.83 -10.01
C CYS A 130 -11.04 3.26 -10.45
N VAL A 131 -10.14 3.94 -11.16
CA VAL A 131 -10.37 5.33 -11.57
C VAL A 131 -11.33 5.46 -12.75
N THR A 132 -11.34 4.51 -13.67
CA THR A 132 -12.32 4.44 -14.75
C THR A 132 -13.71 4.19 -14.18
N LYS A 133 -13.85 3.23 -13.27
CA LYS A 133 -15.13 2.96 -12.57
C LYS A 133 -15.63 4.18 -11.79
N ALA A 134 -14.73 5.01 -11.27
CA ALA A 134 -15.07 6.24 -10.57
C ALA A 134 -15.37 7.43 -11.50
N GLY A 135 -15.26 7.26 -12.83
CA GLY A 135 -15.44 8.35 -13.79
C GLY A 135 -14.36 9.44 -13.69
N PHE A 136 -13.17 9.10 -13.18
CA PHE A 136 -12.08 10.06 -13.10
C PHE A 136 -11.43 10.31 -14.45
N ILE A 137 -11.42 9.28 -15.30
CA ILE A 137 -10.93 9.26 -16.67
C ILE A 137 -11.92 8.50 -17.56
N GLU A 138 -11.95 8.85 -18.84
CA GLU A 138 -12.74 8.17 -19.89
C GLU A 138 -11.88 7.07 -20.54
N GLU A 139 -12.54 6.02 -21.05
CA GLU A 139 -11.89 4.94 -21.83
C GLU A 139 -11.60 5.35 -23.29
#